data_AF-A0A3M4SHV3-F1
#
_entry.id   AF-A0A3M4SHV3-F1
#
_cell.length_a   1.000
_cell.length_b   1.000
_cell.length_c   1.000
_cell.angle_alpha   90.00
_cell.angle_beta   90.00
_cell.angle_gamma   90.00
#
_symmetry.space_group_name_H-M   'P 1'
#
loop_
_entity.id
_entity.type
_entity.pdbx_description
1 polymer ?
#
loop_
_entity_poly.entity_id
_entity_poly.type
_entity_poly.pdbx_seq_one_letter_code
_entity_poly.pdbx_strand_id
1 'polypeptide(L)' 'MYMQDVTKIVSNDSRRLTAVEFKQLAAVPSAVEWFANLDNPRTRRAYQNDLT' A
#
# COMPACT_ATOMS: atom_id res chain seq x y z
N MET A 1 11.40 12.76 -23.98
CA MET A 1 10.10 12.26 -23.50
C MET A 1 10.20 12.23 -21.97
N TYR A 2 9.59 13.20 -21.30
CA TYR A 2 9.80 13.48 -19.88
C TYR A 2 9.14 12.40 -19.02
N MET A 3 9.92 11.72 -18.17
CA MET A 3 9.45 10.79 -17.16
C MET A 3 9.53 11.47 -15.79
N GLN A 4 8.80 12.58 -15.62
CA GLN A 4 8.86 13.40 -14.40
C GLN A 4 7.61 13.27 -13.50
N ASP A 5 6.61 12.45 -13.85
CA ASP A 5 5.35 12.40 -13.12
C ASP A 5 5.20 11.23 -12.13
N VAL A 6 6.17 10.30 -12.05
CA VAL A 6 5.99 9.07 -11.26
C VAL A 6 6.26 9.26 -9.76
N THR A 7 6.92 10.33 -9.36
CA THR A 7 7.37 10.49 -7.96
C THR A 7 6.85 11.79 -7.35
N LYS A 8 5.52 11.95 -7.30
CA LYS A 8 4.93 12.83 -6.30
C LYS A 8 5.13 12.14 -4.94
N ILE A 9 6.25 12.42 -4.29
CA ILE A 9 6.42 12.10 -2.87
C ILE A 9 5.39 12.97 -2.16
N VAL A 10 4.22 12.39 -1.90
CA VAL A 10 3.25 12.97 -0.98
C VAL A 10 4.02 13.14 0.32
N SER A 11 4.29 14.40 0.70
CA SER A 11 4.82 14.71 2.02
C SER A 11 4.00 13.90 3.02
N ASN A 12 4.67 13.06 3.80
CA ASN A 12 4.06 12.26 4.84
C ASN A 12 3.57 13.19 5.95
N ASP A 13 2.52 13.96 5.64
CA ASP A 13 1.71 14.62 6.63
C ASP A 13 0.95 13.48 7.30
N SER A 14 1.55 12.97 8.38
CA SER A 14 0.99 11.90 9.20
C SER A 14 -0.23 12.44 9.95
N ARG A 15 -1.27 12.82 9.19
CA ARG A 15 -2.53 13.33 9.70
C ARG A 15 -3.27 12.15 10.32
N ARG A 16 -3.69 12.34 11.57
CA ARG A 16 -4.57 11.38 12.24
C ARG A 16 -5.88 11.26 11.48
N LEU A 17 -6.27 10.03 11.16
CA LEU A 17 -7.57 9.73 10.58
C LEU A 17 -8.68 10.04 11.59
N THR A 18 -9.82 10.52 11.10
CA THR A 18 -11.06 10.54 11.88
C THR A 18 -11.59 9.12 12.08
N ALA A 19 -12.52 8.93 13.03
CA ALA A 19 -13.13 7.62 13.27
C ALA A 19 -13.82 7.04 12.02
N VAL A 20 -14.43 7.89 11.19
CA VAL A 20 -15.10 7.48 9.94
C VAL A 20 -14.08 7.01 8.91
N GLU A 21 -13.00 7.77 8.70
CA GLU A 21 -11.92 7.42 7.78
C GLU A 21 -11.20 6.14 8.23
N PHE A 22 -10.98 5.97 9.53
CA PHE A 22 -10.41 4.74 10.07
C PHE A 22 -11.32 3.54 9.84
N LYS A 23 -12.64 3.69 10.02
CA LYS A 23 -13.61 2.63 9.73
C LYS A 23 -13.59 2.21 8.26
N GLN A 24 -13.34 3.13 7.33
CA GLN A 24 -13.23 2.81 5.91
C GLN A 24 -12.06 1.89 5.60
N LEU A 25 -11.01 1.88 6.43
CA LEU A 25 -9.90 0.92 6.27
C LEU A 25 -10.34 -0.53 6.46
N ALA A 26 -11.48 -0.80 7.11
CA ALA A 26 -12.03 -2.16 7.20
C ALA A 26 -12.47 -2.74 5.85
N ALA A 27 -12.67 -1.90 4.83
CA ALA A 27 -12.94 -2.33 3.46
C ALA A 27 -11.66 -2.62 2.67
N VAL A 28 -10.48 -2.28 3.21
CA VAL A 28 -9.20 -2.60 2.56
C VAL A 28 -8.98 -4.11 2.68
N PRO A 29 -8.73 -4.81 1.57
CA PRO A 29 -8.46 -6.24 1.59
C PRO A 29 -7.29 -6.58 2.50
N SER A 30 -7.28 -7.80 3.01
CA SER A 30 -6.13 -8.32 3.73
C SER A 30 -4.87 -8.25 2.86
N ALA A 31 -3.69 -8.16 3.49
CA ALA A 31 -2.43 -8.18 2.75
C ALA A 31 -2.29 -9.43 1.86
N VAL A 32 -2.89 -10.56 2.28
CA VAL A 32 -2.94 -11.82 1.52
C VAL A 32 -3.71 -11.65 0.19
N GLU A 33 -4.85 -10.97 0.20
CA GLU A 33 -5.63 -10.69 -1.02
C GLU A 33 -4.89 -9.72 -1.94
N TRP A 34 -4.17 -8.75 -1.37
CA TRP A 34 -3.33 -7.84 -2.15
C TRP A 34 -2.16 -8.55 -2.85
N PHE A 35 -1.56 -9.56 -2.21
CA PHE A 35 -0.48 -10.36 -2.79
C PHE A 35 -0.89 -11.16 -4.02
N ALA A 36 -2.18 -11.50 -4.16
CA ALA A 36 -2.70 -12.17 -5.35
C ALA A 36 -2.56 -11.30 -6.60
N ASN A 37 -2.52 -9.97 -6.46
CA ASN A 37 -2.34 -9.01 -7.55
C ASN A 37 -0.87 -8.72 -7.89
N LEU A 38 0.09 -9.29 -7.13
CA LEU A 38 1.51 -9.12 -7.42
C LEU A 38 1.98 -10.19 -8.40
N ASP A 39 2.21 -9.85 -9.66
CA ASP A 39 2.64 -10.83 -10.68
C ASP A 39 4.06 -11.36 -10.42
N ASN A 40 4.95 -10.53 -9.87
CA ASN A 40 6.33 -10.91 -9.62
C ASN A 40 6.45 -11.75 -8.32
N PRO A 41 6.82 -13.04 -8.43
CA PRO A 41 6.92 -13.92 -7.26
C PRO A 41 8.02 -13.48 -6.27
N ARG A 42 9.08 -12.80 -6.73
CA ARG A 42 10.12 -12.27 -5.84
C ARG A 42 9.60 -11.09 -5.01
N THR A 43 8.89 -10.17 -5.66
CA THR A 43 8.27 -9.02 -4.99
C THR A 43 7.23 -9.47 -3.97
N ARG A 44 6.37 -10.43 -4.35
CA ARG A 44 5.39 -11.04 -3.42
C ARG A 44 6.06 -11.64 -2.19
N ARG A 45 7.12 -12.43 -2.38
CA ARG A 45 7.86 -13.08 -1.28
C ARG A 45 8.54 -12.08 -0.35
N ALA A 46 9.08 -10.98 -0.88
CA ALA A 46 9.71 -9.95 -0.06
C ALA A 46 8.70 -9.34 0.93
N TYR A 47 7.55 -8.87 0.44
CA TYR A 47 6.51 -8.28 1.30
C TYR A 47 5.88 -9.28 2.28
N GLN A 48 5.78 -10.55 1.92
CA GLN A 48 5.31 -11.59 2.84
C GLN A 48 6.23 -11.77 4.05
N ASN A 49 7.54 -11.67 3.85
CA ASN A 49 8.53 -11.82 4.92
C ASN A 49 8.58 -10.61 5.87
N ASP A 50 8.16 -9.44 5.42
CA ASP A 50 8.15 -8.21 6.23
C ASP A 50 6.95 -8.12 7.20
N LEU A 51 5.97 -9.04 7.07
CA LEU A 51 4.76 -9.07 7.92
C LEU A 51 4.95 -9.82 9.26
N THR A 52 6.16 -10.31 9.54
CA THR A 52 6.54 -11.05 10.75
C THR A 52 7.64 -10.33 11.49
#